data_AF-A0A2N5FEQ2-F1
#
_entry.id   AF-A0A2N5FEQ2-F1
#
_cell.length_a   1.000
_cell.length_b   1.000
_cell.length_c   1.000
_cell.angle_alpha   90.00
_cell.angle_beta   90.00
_cell.angle_gamma   90.00
#
_symmetry.space_group_name_H-M   'P 1'
#
loop_
_entity.id
_entity.type
_entity.pdbx_description
1 polymer ?
#
loop_
_entity_poly.entity_id
_entity_poly.type
_entity_poly.pdbx_seq_one_letter_code
_entity_poly.pdbx_strand_id
1 'polypeptide(L)'
;MIETLQVKLVDINETANPLKSLLFKVLGSFVQFERYIIVERTSDGRERAKSRGKHMGRPSQPRRNIEEAIRLYNSKNTNRSSVKDIIKLTSVPNAPLYVEIKKNNLE
;
A
#
# COMPACT_ATOMS: atom_id res chain seq x y z
N MET A 1 -24.57 20.91 -50.36
CA MET A 1 -23.23 20.31 -50.37
C MET A 1 -22.60 20.69 -49.04
N ILE A 2 -22.63 19.81 -48.04
CA ILE A 2 -22.10 20.11 -46.70
C ILE A 2 -20.70 19.49 -46.66
N GLU A 3 -19.69 20.36 -46.67
CA GLU A 3 -18.28 19.96 -46.55
C GLU A 3 -18.07 19.38 -45.16
N THR A 4 -17.76 18.09 -45.08
CA THR A 4 -17.42 17.42 -43.83
C THR A 4 -16.02 17.83 -43.41
N LEU A 5 -15.92 18.61 -42.33
CA LEU A 5 -14.65 18.96 -41.70
C LEU A 5 -14.06 17.68 -41.07
N GLN A 6 -13.23 16.95 -41.81
CA GLN A 6 -12.46 15.86 -41.23
C GLN A 6 -11.43 16.43 -40.25
N VAL A 7 -11.73 16.32 -38.96
CA VAL A 7 -10.72 16.51 -37.90
C VAL A 7 -9.75 15.34 -38.01
N LYS A 8 -8.66 15.53 -38.75
CA LYS A 8 -7.51 14.61 -38.75
C LYS A 8 -6.93 14.65 -37.34
N LEU A 9 -7.21 13.63 -36.53
CA LEU A 9 -6.42 13.35 -35.33
C LEU A 9 -4.96 13.35 -35.76
N VAL A 10 -4.17 14.22 -35.11
CA VAL A 10 -2.77 14.48 -35.44
C VAL A 10 -2.06 13.15 -35.69
N ASP A 11 -1.65 12.94 -36.94
CA ASP A 11 -0.95 11.73 -37.37
C ASP A 11 0.38 11.64 -36.61
N ILE A 12 0.48 10.64 -35.73
CA ILE A 12 1.63 10.41 -34.83
C ILE A 12 2.88 9.92 -35.55
N ASN A 13 2.75 9.57 -36.83
CA ASN A 13 3.81 8.94 -37.62
C ASN A 13 4.71 9.94 -38.37
N GLU A 14 4.38 11.24 -38.39
CA GLU A 14 5.21 12.27 -39.04
C GLU A 14 5.99 13.08 -38.00
N THR A 15 7.20 12.58 -37.76
CA THR A 15 8.27 13.13 -36.92
C THR A 15 8.85 14.42 -37.54
N ALA A 16 8.99 15.47 -36.71
CA ALA A 16 9.71 16.74 -36.95
C ALA A 16 8.88 18.01 -37.29
N ASN A 17 7.79 18.29 -36.58
CA ASN A 17 7.25 19.66 -36.49
C ASN A 17 7.47 20.25 -35.06
N PRO A 18 8.22 21.36 -34.89
CA PRO A 18 8.44 22.02 -33.60
C PRO A 18 7.14 22.35 -32.84
N LEU A 19 6.06 22.70 -33.55
CA LEU A 19 4.75 22.96 -32.96
C LEU A 19 4.13 21.69 -32.34
N LYS A 20 4.28 20.53 -32.99
CA LYS A 20 3.80 19.24 -32.45
C LYS A 20 4.57 18.87 -31.17
N SER A 21 5.88 19.08 -31.14
CA SER A 21 6.71 18.84 -29.94
C SER A 21 6.29 19.75 -28.79
N LEU A 22 6.05 21.04 -29.06
CA LEU A 22 5.55 21.98 -28.06
C LEU A 22 4.19 21.55 -27.52
N LEU A 23 3.23 21.23 -28.39
CA LEU A 23 1.90 20.79 -27.98
C LEU A 23 1.95 19.53 -27.11
N PHE A 24 2.77 18.53 -27.49
CA PHE A 24 2.95 17.32 -26.70
C PHE A 24 3.52 17.62 -25.30
N LYS A 25 4.51 18.52 -25.20
CA LYS A 25 5.08 18.94 -23.92
C LYS A 25 4.08 19.69 -23.05
N VAL A 26 3.27 20.58 -23.64
CA VAL A 26 2.21 21.29 -22.93
C VAL A 26 1.16 20.32 -22.41
N LEU A 27 0.69 19.39 -23.24
CA LEU A 27 -0.26 18.34 -22.82
C LEU A 27 0.34 17.44 -21.73
N GLY A 28 1.60 17.04 -21.86
CA GLY A 28 2.31 16.28 -20.82
C GLY A 28 2.41 17.05 -19.50
N SER A 29 2.55 18.38 -19.55
CA SER A 29 2.57 19.25 -18.36
C SER A 29 1.19 19.30 -17.70
N PHE A 30 0.10 19.37 -18.47
CA PHE A 30 -1.26 19.30 -17.94
C PHE A 30 -1.57 17.96 -17.26
N VAL A 31 -1.14 16.84 -17.87
CA VAL A 31 -1.31 15.51 -17.26
C VAL A 31 -0.59 15.42 -15.92
N GLN A 32 0.63 15.97 -15.83
CA GLN A 32 1.35 16.02 -14.56
C GLN A 32 0.63 16.87 -13.52
N PHE A 33 0.13 18.04 -13.92
CA PHE A 33 -0.65 18.92 -13.06
C PHE A 33 -1.90 18.22 -12.49
N GLU A 34 -2.69 17.54 -13.33
CA GLU A 34 -3.86 16.79 -12.86
C GLU A 34 -3.47 15.67 -11.88
N ARG A 35 -2.39 14.95 -12.15
CA ARG A 35 -1.86 13.93 -11.23
C ARG A 35 -1.54 14.52 -9.86
N TYR A 36 -0.93 15.71 -9.81
CA TYR A 36 -0.64 16.39 -8.54
C TYR A 36 -1.92 16.71 -7.77
N ILE A 37 -2.95 17.26 -8.43
CA ILE A 37 -4.25 17.54 -7.80
C ILE A 37 -4.89 16.27 -7.23
N ILE A 38 -4.84 15.15 -7.97
CA ILE A 38 -5.40 13.87 -7.50
C ILE A 38 -4.66 13.38 -6.25
N VAL A 39 -3.33 13.48 -6.26
CA VAL A 39 -2.49 13.07 -5.12
C VAL A 39 -2.80 13.91 -3.88
N GLU A 40 -2.91 15.23 -4.04
CA GLU A 40 -3.25 16.18 -2.96
C GLU A 40 -4.60 15.81 -2.33
N ARG A 41 -5.66 15.74 -3.15
CA ARG A 41 -7.01 15.39 -2.69
C ARG A 41 -7.08 14.03 -1.99
N THR A 42 -6.33 13.05 -2.51
CA THR A 42 -6.26 11.71 -1.90
C THR A 42 -5.50 11.74 -0.57
N SER A 43 -4.45 12.55 -0.48
CA SER A 43 -3.70 12.73 0.77
C SER A 43 -4.57 13.35 1.86
N ASP A 44 -5.32 14.41 1.52
CA ASP A 44 -6.23 15.06 2.46
C ASP A 44 -7.34 14.11 2.91
N GLY A 45 -7.91 13.34 1.97
CA GLY A 45 -8.91 12.32 2.29
C GLY A 45 -8.37 11.25 3.24
N ARG A 46 -7.14 10.81 3.01
CA ARG A 46 -6.43 9.87 3.87
C ARG A 46 -6.17 10.45 5.26
N GLU A 47 -5.78 11.71 5.36
CA GLU A 47 -5.56 12.36 6.66
C GLU A 47 -6.87 12.51 7.44
N ARG A 48 -7.97 12.91 6.80
CA ARG A 48 -9.30 12.91 7.41
C ARG A 48 -9.75 11.53 7.87
N ALA A 49 -9.42 10.47 7.14
CA ALA A 49 -9.73 9.10 7.58
C ALA A 49 -8.90 8.70 8.82
N LYS A 50 -7.62 9.06 8.85
CA LYS A 50 -6.74 8.84 10.00
C LYS A 50 -7.22 9.60 11.24
N SER A 51 -7.62 10.86 11.12
CA SER A 51 -8.11 11.66 12.25
C SER A 51 -9.42 11.11 12.85
N ARG A 52 -10.22 10.42 12.03
CA ARG A 52 -11.40 9.64 12.47
C ARG A 52 -11.06 8.28 13.10
N GLY A 53 -9.77 7.95 13.24
CA GLY A 53 -9.33 6.68 13.81
C GLY A 53 -9.45 5.47 12.89
N LYS A 54 -9.59 5.67 11.56
CA LYS A 54 -9.60 4.54 10.62
C LYS A 54 -8.22 3.89 10.57
N HIS A 55 -8.15 2.58 10.83
CA HIS A 55 -6.93 1.80 10.63
C HIS A 55 -6.49 1.87 9.17
N MET A 56 -5.25 2.28 8.94
CA MET A 56 -4.64 2.37 7.60
C MET A 56 -3.59 1.26 7.44
N GLY A 57 -3.45 0.77 6.21
CA GLY A 57 -2.49 -0.29 5.89
C GLY A 57 -3.03 -1.70 6.13
N ARG A 58 -2.13 -2.69 6.11
CA ARG A 58 -2.50 -4.10 6.27
C ARG A 58 -3.06 -4.33 7.68
N PRO A 59 -4.18 -5.04 7.84
CA PRO A 59 -4.63 -5.49 9.16
C PRO A 59 -3.56 -6.34 9.84
N SER A 60 -3.34 -6.09 11.13
CA SER A 60 -2.43 -6.92 11.93
C SER A 60 -3.03 -8.31 12.17
N GLN A 61 -2.19 -9.26 12.60
CA GLN A 61 -2.65 -10.55 13.08
C GLN A 61 -3.60 -10.36 14.29
N PRO A 62 -4.58 -11.26 14.48
CA PRO A 62 -5.50 -11.18 15.62
C PRO A 62 -4.72 -11.15 16.94
N ARG A 63 -4.99 -10.15 17.79
CA ARG A 63 -4.32 -9.99 19.09
C ARG A 63 -4.40 -11.26 19.93
N ARG A 64 -5.57 -11.89 19.95
CA ARG A 64 -5.81 -13.15 20.66
C ARG A 64 -4.78 -14.24 20.31
N ASN A 65 -4.47 -14.41 19.03
CA ASN A 65 -3.53 -15.44 18.59
C ASN A 65 -2.09 -15.10 19.00
N ILE A 66 -1.74 -13.82 18.97
CA ILE A 66 -0.43 -13.34 19.43
C ILE A 66 -0.29 -13.54 20.94
N GLU A 67 -1.28 -13.14 21.73
CA GLU A 67 -1.31 -13.31 23.19
C GLU A 67 -1.21 -14.79 23.59
N GLU A 68 -1.95 -15.65 22.89
CA GLU A 68 -1.87 -17.10 23.09
C GLU A 68 -0.49 -17.66 22.75
N ALA A 69 0.13 -17.20 21.66
CA ALA A 69 1.48 -17.62 21.28
C ALA A 69 2.54 -17.19 22.30
N ILE A 70 2.44 -15.98 22.85
CA ILE A 70 3.32 -15.48 23.92
C ILE A 70 3.12 -16.29 25.19
N ARG A 71 1.88 -16.57 25.59
CA ARG A 71 1.57 -17.38 26.76
C ARG A 71 2.20 -18.78 26.65
N LEU A 72 2.05 -19.41 25.49
CA LEU A 72 2.64 -20.73 25.23
C LEU A 72 4.17 -20.68 25.26
N TYR A 73 4.76 -19.63 24.69
CA TYR A 73 6.20 -19.41 24.72
C TYR A 73 6.74 -19.27 26.15
N ASN A 74 6.09 -18.48 27.01
CA ASN A 74 6.49 -18.34 28.42
C ASN A 74 6.35 -19.65 29.20
N SER A 75 5.32 -20.44 28.90
CA SER A 75 5.10 -21.76 29.51
C SER A 75 5.97 -22.88 28.93
N LYS A 76 6.87 -22.58 27.98
CA LYS A 76 7.66 -23.58 27.25
C LYS A 76 8.46 -24.52 28.16
N ASN A 77 9.03 -24.00 29.25
CA ASN A 77 9.80 -24.82 30.20
C ASN A 77 8.91 -25.80 30.98
N THR A 78 7.64 -25.45 31.22
CA THR A 78 6.67 -26.32 31.93
C THR A 78 6.00 -27.30 30.97
N ASN A 79 5.59 -26.85 29.79
CA ASN A 79 4.81 -27.62 28.82
C ASN A 79 5.65 -28.35 27.76
N ARG A 80 6.98 -28.20 27.79
CA ARG A 80 7.95 -28.78 26.82
C ARG A 80 7.57 -28.55 25.33
N SER A 81 6.83 -27.50 25.02
CA SER A 81 6.34 -27.24 23.66
C SER A 81 7.43 -26.64 22.77
N SER A 82 7.64 -27.17 21.57
CA SER A 82 8.59 -26.57 20.61
C SER A 82 8.00 -25.31 19.99
N VAL A 83 8.86 -24.37 19.56
CA VAL A 83 8.42 -23.17 18.84
C VAL A 83 7.64 -23.52 17.56
N LYS A 84 7.99 -24.64 16.92
CA LYS A 84 7.24 -25.16 15.76
C LYS A 84 5.80 -25.56 16.12
N ASP A 85 5.58 -26.10 17.32
CA ASP A 85 4.26 -26.53 17.77
C ASP A 85 3.38 -25.33 18.13
N ILE A 86 3.99 -24.30 18.75
CA ILE A 86 3.31 -23.04 19.08
C ILE A 86 2.77 -22.37 17.81
N ILE A 87 3.56 -22.36 16.74
CA ILE A 87 3.16 -21.76 15.45
C ILE A 87 2.02 -22.51 14.80
N LYS A 88 2.07 -23.86 14.80
CA LYS A 88 0.99 -24.68 14.26
C LYS A 88 -0.31 -24.47 15.02
N LEU A 89 -0.23 -24.33 16.35
CA LEU A 89 -1.40 -24.19 17.21
C LEU A 89 -2.03 -22.80 17.12
N THR A 90 -1.21 -21.75 17.05
CA THR A 90 -1.68 -20.35 17.10
C THR A 90 -1.87 -19.71 15.73
N SER A 91 -1.39 -20.37 14.66
CA SER A 91 -1.37 -19.84 13.29
C SER A 91 -0.61 -18.51 13.14
N VAL A 92 0.19 -18.13 14.14
CA VAL A 92 1.07 -16.95 14.07
C VAL A 92 2.39 -17.36 13.41
N PRO A 93 2.84 -16.70 12.34
CA PRO A 93 4.11 -17.03 11.70
C PRO A 93 5.31 -16.79 12.64
N ASN A 94 6.45 -17.45 12.35
CA ASN A 94 7.70 -17.33 13.12
C ASN A 94 8.13 -15.87 13.35
N ALA A 95 8.19 -15.08 12.27
CA ALA A 95 8.75 -13.73 12.35
C ALA A 95 7.94 -12.78 13.27
N PRO A 96 6.60 -12.65 13.12
CA PRO A 96 5.78 -11.87 14.06
C PRO A 96 5.92 -12.32 15.52
N LEU A 97 6.03 -13.63 15.77
CA LEU A 97 6.17 -14.17 17.13
C LEU A 97 7.45 -13.66 17.80
N TYR A 98 8.61 -13.78 17.14
CA TYR A 98 9.87 -13.30 17.70
C TYR A 98 9.93 -11.78 17.86
N VAL A 99 9.33 -11.03 16.92
CA VAL A 99 9.23 -9.57 17.04
C VAL A 99 8.46 -9.19 18.31
N GLU A 100 7.35 -9.88 18.59
CA GLU A 100 6.55 -9.55 19.78
C GLU A 100 7.20 -10.05 21.08
N ILE A 101 7.91 -11.19 21.07
CA ILE A 101 8.71 -11.66 22.21
C ILE A 101 9.78 -10.63 22.58
N LYS A 102 10.55 -10.17 21.59
CA LYS A 102 11.59 -9.14 21.80
C LYS A 102 11.01 -7.83 22.32
N LYS A 103 9.86 -7.41 21.80
CA LYS A 103 9.17 -6.19 22.24
C LYS A 103 8.68 -6.28 23.70
N ASN A 104 8.38 -7.48 24.20
CA ASN A 104 7.98 -7.70 25.58
C ASN A 104 9.17 -7.97 26.53
N ASN A 105 10.43 -7.83 26.06
CA ASN A 105 11.66 -8.13 26.83
C ASN A 105 11.67 -9.55 27.42
N LEU A 106 11.13 -10.53 26.68
CA LEU A 106 11.06 -11.94 27.10
C LEU A 106 12.26 -12.76 26.60
N GLU A 107 13.40 -12.10 26.36
CA GLU A 107 14.66 -12.75 25.94
C GLU A 107 15.50 -13.21 27.14
#